data_AF-A0A378B754-F1
#
_entry.id   AF-A0A378B754-F1
#
_cell.length_a   1.000
_cell.length_b   1.000
_cell.length_c   1.000
_cell.angle_alpha   90.00
_cell.angle_beta   90.00
_cell.angle_gamma   90.00
#
_symmetry.space_group_name_H-M   'P 1'
#
loop_
_entity.id
_entity.type
_entity.pdbx_description
1 polymer ?
#
loop_
_entity_poly.entity_id
_entity_poly.type
_entity_poly.pdbx_seq_one_letter_code
_entity_poly.pdbx_strand_id
1 'polypeptide(L)'
;MLGGIGYCEESELPRLYREMPVNSIWEGSGNIMCLDVMRVLSKQPAAMELLAAECAEVKGQNRHLDRAWRQLQQLLKRPAEEQGREIARLVYRLGAGAQMLRHASPPLAEAWCRMMLDTRGGIRLDAPTSTTCCCGLWGAGARRLRRREWPARASCPAVVPRTSE
;
A
#
# COMPACT_ATOMS: atom_id res chain seq x y z
N MET A 1 10.39 14.02 -4.73
CA MET A 1 9.55 14.18 -5.94
C MET A 1 10.37 14.90 -7.00
N LEU A 2 10.28 14.52 -8.28
CA LEU A 2 11.09 15.12 -9.37
C LEU A 2 10.60 16.50 -9.83
N GLY A 3 9.46 16.98 -9.33
CA GLY A 3 8.91 18.30 -9.71
C GLY A 3 8.62 18.37 -11.21
N GLY A 4 8.87 19.53 -11.83
CA GLY A 4 8.63 19.74 -13.27
C GLY A 4 9.40 18.78 -14.18
N ILE A 5 10.59 18.32 -13.78
CA ILE A 5 11.37 17.31 -14.51
C ILE A 5 10.60 15.98 -14.62
N GLY A 6 9.71 15.69 -13.67
CA GLY A 6 8.86 14.51 -13.70
C GLY A 6 7.71 14.57 -14.70
N TYR A 7 7.44 15.73 -15.32
CA TYR A 7 6.41 15.91 -16.34
C TYR A 7 6.98 15.79 -17.77
N CYS A 8 8.29 16.01 -17.92
CA CYS A 8 9.02 15.87 -19.17
C CYS A 8 9.06 14.39 -19.61
N GLU A 9 8.67 14.08 -20.85
CA GLU A 9 8.61 12.71 -21.40
C GLU A 9 10.01 12.05 -21.54
N GLU A 10 11.07 12.83 -21.34
CA GLU A 10 12.44 12.34 -21.18
C GLU A 10 12.66 11.62 -19.84
N SER A 11 11.79 11.84 -18.85
CA SER A 11 11.74 11.11 -17.59
C SER A 11 10.90 9.84 -17.74
N GLU A 12 11.15 8.84 -16.90
CA GLU A 12 10.35 7.60 -16.91
C GLU A 12 8.95 7.77 -16.29
N LEU A 13 8.76 8.81 -15.46
CA LEU A 13 7.51 9.00 -14.69
C LEU A 13 6.27 9.20 -15.57
N PRO A 14 6.29 10.02 -16.65
CA PRO A 14 5.13 10.18 -17.52
C PRO A 14 4.69 8.85 -18.16
N ARG A 15 5.64 8.03 -18.60
CA ARG A 15 5.35 6.70 -19.16
C ARG A 15 4.67 5.81 -18.11
N LEU A 16 5.25 5.70 -16.91
CA LEU A 16 4.66 4.92 -15.81
C LEU A 16 3.25 5.41 -15.45
N TYR A 17 3.05 6.72 -15.39
CA TYR A 17 1.75 7.31 -15.09
C TYR A 17 0.69 7.01 -16.17
N ARG A 18 1.08 7.03 -17.44
CA ARG A 18 0.19 6.67 -18.57
C ARG A 18 -0.13 5.18 -18.60
N GLU A 19 0.78 4.32 -18.17
CA GLU A 19 0.59 2.86 -18.12
C GLU A 19 -0.28 2.42 -16.93
N MET A 20 -0.18 3.09 -15.77
CA MET A 20 -0.90 2.70 -14.54
C MET A 20 -2.40 2.34 -14.69
N PRO A 21 -3.22 3.11 -15.43
CA PRO A 21 -4.66 2.81 -15.54
C PRO A 21 -4.96 1.46 -16.19
N VAL A 22 -4.09 0.98 -17.10
CA VAL A 22 -4.32 -0.26 -17.85
C VAL A 22 -4.47 -1.46 -16.92
N ASN A 23 -3.69 -1.50 -15.84
CA ASN A 23 -3.69 -2.59 -14.87
C ASN A 23 -5.06 -2.74 -14.19
N SER A 24 -5.73 -1.61 -13.90
CA SER A 24 -7.03 -1.59 -13.22
C SER A 24 -8.24 -1.76 -14.13
N ILE A 25 -8.02 -1.76 -15.45
CA ILE A 25 -9.08 -1.93 -16.46
C ILE A 25 -9.06 -3.37 -16.99
N TRP A 26 -7.88 -3.91 -17.29
CA TRP A 26 -7.74 -5.15 -18.06
C TRP A 26 -8.15 -6.41 -17.29
N GLU A 27 -7.98 -6.44 -15.97
CA GLU A 27 -8.40 -7.56 -15.11
C GLU A 27 -9.85 -7.43 -14.61
N GLY A 28 -10.62 -6.54 -15.25
CA GLY A 28 -11.96 -6.14 -14.85
C GLY A 28 -11.96 -4.81 -14.12
N SER A 29 -12.99 -4.00 -14.36
CA SER A 29 -13.14 -2.73 -13.63
C SER A 29 -13.19 -2.99 -12.13
N GLY A 30 -12.73 -2.02 -11.33
CA GLY A 30 -12.71 -2.16 -9.87
C GLY A 30 -14.07 -2.54 -9.24
N ASN A 31 -15.21 -2.27 -9.90
CA ASN A 31 -16.52 -2.76 -9.44
C ASN A 31 -16.66 -4.28 -9.57
N ILE A 32 -16.24 -4.85 -10.71
CA ILE A 32 -16.32 -6.30 -10.95
C ILE A 32 -15.44 -7.05 -9.95
N MET A 33 -14.22 -6.58 -9.69
CA MET A 33 -13.36 -7.16 -8.65
C MET A 33 -14.02 -7.13 -7.26
N CYS A 34 -14.66 -6.02 -6.89
CA CYS A 34 -15.32 -5.90 -5.59
C CYS A 34 -16.52 -6.84 -5.46
N LEU A 35 -17.32 -6.97 -6.51
CA LEU A 35 -18.44 -7.91 -6.55
C LEU A 35 -17.94 -9.36 -6.51
N ASP A 36 -16.80 -9.66 -7.12
CA ASP A 36 -16.21 -10.99 -7.04
C ASP A 36 -15.75 -11.35 -5.63
N VAL A 37 -15.12 -10.40 -4.92
CA VAL A 37 -14.79 -10.57 -3.50
C VAL A 37 -16.05 -10.85 -2.68
N MET A 38 -17.11 -10.06 -2.87
CA MET A 38 -18.39 -10.32 -2.18
C MET A 38 -18.97 -11.70 -2.53
N ARG A 39 -18.91 -12.09 -3.80
CA ARG A 39 -19.37 -13.40 -4.28
C ARG A 39 -18.60 -14.54 -3.61
N VAL A 40 -17.28 -14.44 -3.50
CA VAL A 40 -16.44 -15.44 -2.84
C VAL A 40 -16.75 -15.52 -1.35
N LEU A 41 -16.80 -14.39 -0.65
CA LEU A 41 -17.12 -14.37 0.79
C LEU A 41 -18.53 -14.92 1.09
N SER A 42 -19.47 -14.78 0.15
CA SER A 42 -20.84 -15.30 0.28
C SER A 42 -20.94 -16.80 -0.05
N LYS A 43 -20.27 -17.26 -1.11
CA LYS A 43 -20.43 -18.63 -1.62
C LYS A 43 -19.41 -19.63 -1.10
N GLN A 44 -18.26 -19.17 -0.58
CA GLN A 44 -17.15 -20.02 -0.15
C GLN A 44 -16.86 -19.79 1.34
N PRO A 45 -17.45 -20.60 2.25
CA PRO A 45 -17.25 -20.43 3.69
C PRO A 45 -15.77 -20.59 4.10
N ALA A 46 -15.02 -21.46 3.41
CA ALA A 46 -13.59 -21.65 3.63
C ALA A 46 -12.77 -20.35 3.49
N ALA A 47 -13.17 -19.43 2.61
CA ALA A 47 -12.49 -18.15 2.46
C ALA A 47 -12.68 -17.26 3.71
N MET A 48 -13.86 -17.31 4.32
CA MET A 48 -14.14 -16.60 5.57
C MET A 48 -13.39 -17.20 6.75
N GLU A 49 -13.33 -18.53 6.83
CA GLU A 49 -12.58 -19.25 7.85
C GLU A 49 -11.09 -18.94 7.78
N LEU A 50 -10.52 -18.93 6.57
CA LEU A 50 -9.12 -18.56 6.35
C LEU A 50 -8.84 -17.12 6.80
N LEU A 51 -9.69 -16.16 6.39
CA LEU A 51 -9.54 -14.77 6.80
C LEU A 51 -9.67 -14.59 8.32
N ALA A 52 -10.58 -15.33 8.95
CA ALA A 52 -10.76 -15.33 10.40
C ALA A 52 -9.53 -15.91 11.13
N ALA A 53 -8.94 -16.99 10.60
CA ALA A 53 -7.72 -17.59 11.14
C ALA A 53 -6.54 -16.63 11.08
N GLU A 54 -6.31 -16.00 9.92
CA GLU A 54 -5.25 -14.99 9.75
C GLU A 54 -5.42 -13.82 10.72
N CYS A 55 -6.64 -13.32 10.91
CA CYS A 55 -6.90 -12.25 11.88
C CYS A 55 -6.77 -12.72 13.34
N ALA A 56 -7.02 -14.00 13.62
CA ALA A 56 -6.91 -14.56 14.96
C ALA A 56 -5.45 -14.67 15.43
N GLU A 57 -4.51 -14.99 14.52
CA GLU A 57 -3.07 -15.08 14.85
C GLU A 57 -2.49 -13.77 15.39
N VAL A 58 -2.99 -12.64 14.90
CA VAL A 58 -2.51 -11.29 15.26
C VAL A 58 -3.45 -10.54 16.19
N LYS A 59 -4.46 -11.23 16.73
CA LYS A 59 -5.49 -10.63 17.59
C LYS A 59 -4.88 -9.98 18.83
N GLY A 60 -5.29 -8.75 19.12
CA GLY A 60 -4.82 -8.01 20.30
C GLY A 60 -3.45 -7.34 20.13
N GLN A 61 -2.73 -7.60 19.05
CA GLN A 61 -1.47 -6.90 18.76
C GLN A 61 -1.70 -5.45 18.32
N ASN A 62 -2.82 -5.18 17.63
CA ASN A 62 -3.16 -3.83 17.19
C ASN A 62 -4.67 -3.55 17.23
N ARG A 63 -5.06 -2.56 18.03
CA ARG A 63 -6.47 -2.15 18.21
C ARG A 63 -7.17 -1.73 16.91
N HIS A 64 -6.43 -1.19 15.92
CA HIS A 64 -7.01 -0.72 14.67
C HIS A 64 -7.38 -1.89 13.76
N LEU A 65 -6.55 -2.94 13.74
CA LEU A 65 -6.86 -4.20 13.07
C LEU A 65 -8.08 -4.88 13.70
N ASP A 66 -8.09 -5.01 15.04
CA ASP A 66 -9.22 -5.63 15.75
C ASP A 66 -10.54 -4.86 15.55
N ARG A 67 -10.48 -3.53 15.40
CA ARG A 67 -11.64 -2.70 15.06
C ARG A 67 -12.10 -2.96 13.63
N ALA A 68 -11.17 -2.97 12.66
CA ALA A 68 -11.48 -3.20 11.25
C ALA A 68 -12.06 -4.60 11.03
N TRP A 69 -11.58 -5.60 11.77
CA TRP A 69 -12.13 -6.95 11.73
C TRP A 69 -13.59 -6.98 12.18
N ARG A 70 -13.91 -6.35 13.32
CA ARG A 70 -15.30 -6.22 13.80
C ARG A 70 -16.18 -5.44 12.83
N GLN A 71 -15.66 -4.40 12.19
CA GLN A 71 -16.39 -3.64 11.16
C GLN A 71 -16.74 -4.53 9.97
N LEU A 72 -15.77 -5.30 9.46
CA LEU A 72 -16.02 -6.25 8.36
C LEU A 72 -17.08 -7.27 8.75
N GLN A 73 -16.98 -7.89 9.94
CA GLN A 73 -17.98 -8.83 10.43
C GLN A 73 -19.39 -8.23 10.50
N GLN A 74 -19.50 -6.96 10.88
CA GLN A 74 -20.79 -6.26 10.93
C GLN A 74 -21.37 -6.00 9.54
N LEU A 75 -20.54 -5.57 8.58
CA LEU A 75 -20.95 -5.35 7.19
C LEU A 75 -21.43 -6.65 6.52
N LEU A 76 -20.76 -7.76 6.80
CA LEU A 76 -21.09 -9.06 6.22
C LEU A 76 -22.39 -9.68 6.76
N LYS A 77 -23.01 -9.12 7.82
CA LYS A 77 -24.33 -9.59 8.28
C LYS A 77 -25.44 -9.29 7.28
N ARG A 78 -25.34 -8.15 6.57
CA ARG A 78 -26.30 -7.71 5.55
C ARG A 78 -25.54 -7.03 4.42
N PRO A 79 -24.79 -7.80 3.60
CA PRO A 79 -23.95 -7.24 2.55
C PRO A 79 -24.82 -6.62 1.46
N ALA A 80 -24.63 -5.33 1.19
CA ALA A 80 -25.24 -4.63 0.07
C ALA A 80 -24.22 -4.42 -1.05
N GLU A 81 -24.63 -4.55 -2.31
CA GLU A 81 -23.70 -4.42 -3.47
C GLU A 81 -23.02 -3.05 -3.52
N GLU A 82 -23.71 -1.98 -3.10
CA GLU A 82 -23.17 -0.63 -2.99
C GLU A 82 -21.95 -0.55 -2.04
N GLN A 83 -21.87 -1.46 -1.05
CA GLN A 83 -20.78 -1.53 -0.08
C GLN A 83 -19.61 -2.39 -0.57
N GLY A 84 -19.69 -2.98 -1.76
CA GLY A 84 -18.68 -3.93 -2.24
C GLY A 84 -17.26 -3.36 -2.26
N ARG A 85 -17.11 -2.07 -2.61
CA ARG A 85 -15.81 -1.39 -2.56
C ARG A 85 -15.26 -1.23 -1.14
N GLU A 86 -16.13 -0.99 -0.15
CA GLU A 86 -15.71 -0.90 1.24
C GLU A 86 -15.31 -2.27 1.78
N ILE A 87 -16.11 -3.30 1.50
CA ILE A 87 -15.84 -4.68 1.91
C ILE A 87 -14.51 -5.15 1.32
N ALA A 88 -14.31 -5.02 0.00
CA ALA A 88 -13.08 -5.42 -0.66
C ALA A 88 -11.85 -4.68 -0.10
N ARG A 89 -11.99 -3.38 0.17
CA ARG A 89 -10.93 -2.56 0.78
C ARG A 89 -10.58 -3.05 2.19
N LEU A 90 -11.57 -3.39 3.01
CA LEU A 90 -11.35 -3.90 4.37
C LEU A 90 -10.66 -5.25 4.33
N VAL A 91 -11.09 -6.17 3.46
CA VAL A 91 -10.46 -7.48 3.27
C VAL A 91 -8.98 -7.33 2.90
N TYR A 92 -8.68 -6.48 1.91
CA TYR A 92 -7.30 -6.17 1.52
C TYR A 92 -6.48 -5.63 2.70
N ARG A 93 -7.03 -4.64 3.43
CA ARG A 93 -6.32 -4.01 4.56
C ARG A 93 -6.10 -4.97 5.72
N LEU A 94 -7.04 -5.88 5.99
CA LEU A 94 -6.91 -6.88 7.03
C LEU A 94 -5.83 -7.91 6.67
N GLY A 95 -5.84 -8.42 5.43
CA GLY A 95 -4.81 -9.34 4.96
C GLY A 95 -3.41 -8.71 4.98
N ALA A 96 -3.26 -7.51 4.40
CA ALA A 96 -1.99 -6.80 4.43
C ALA A 96 -1.56 -6.45 5.87
N GLY A 97 -2.49 -6.01 6.72
CA GLY A 97 -2.22 -5.69 8.12
C GLY A 97 -1.77 -6.88 8.96
N ALA A 98 -2.38 -8.05 8.76
CA ALA A 98 -1.96 -9.29 9.41
C ALA A 98 -0.52 -9.65 9.03
N GLN A 99 -0.18 -9.58 7.73
CA GLN A 99 1.17 -9.86 7.26
C GLN A 99 2.21 -8.86 7.79
N MET A 100 1.85 -7.56 7.86
CA MET A 100 2.70 -6.55 8.49
C MET A 100 2.96 -6.85 9.97
N LEU A 101 1.94 -7.25 10.73
CA LEU A 101 2.11 -7.58 12.15
C LEU A 101 2.91 -8.86 12.38
N ARG A 102 2.82 -9.85 11.47
CA ARG A 102 3.56 -11.12 11.56
C ARG A 102 5.05 -10.97 11.21
N HIS A 103 5.37 -10.14 10.22
CA HIS A 103 6.68 -10.18 9.56
C HIS A 103 7.45 -8.85 9.56
N ALA A 104 6.78 -7.71 9.73
CA ALA A 104 7.46 -6.43 9.79
C ALA A 104 7.95 -6.11 11.21
N SER A 105 8.85 -5.13 11.33
CA SER A 105 9.25 -4.65 12.64
C SER A 105 8.06 -4.00 13.37
N PRO A 106 7.93 -4.14 14.70
CA PRO A 106 6.76 -3.64 15.42
C PRO A 106 6.44 -2.14 15.18
N PRO A 107 7.43 -1.21 15.14
CA PRO A 107 7.15 0.20 14.87
C PRO A 107 6.59 0.44 13.45
N LEU A 108 7.05 -0.34 12.47
CA LEU A 108 6.60 -0.25 11.08
C LEU A 108 5.18 -0.79 10.93
N ALA A 109 4.91 -1.96 11.53
CA ALA A 109 3.58 -2.56 11.52
C ALA A 109 2.56 -1.64 12.20
N GLU A 110 2.91 -1.06 13.35
CA GLU A 110 2.03 -0.13 14.06
C GLU A 110 1.73 1.13 13.24
N ALA A 111 2.74 1.73 12.61
CA ALA A 111 2.55 2.88 11.74
C ALA A 111 1.68 2.55 10.52
N TRP A 112 1.88 1.39 9.90
CA TRP A 112 1.05 0.95 8.78
C TRP A 112 -0.41 0.77 9.21
N CYS A 113 -0.66 0.07 10.33
CA CYS A 113 -2.00 -0.14 10.85
C CYS A 113 -2.69 1.20 11.18
N ARG A 114 -1.97 2.14 11.81
CA ARG A 114 -2.50 3.49 12.08
C ARG A 114 -2.85 4.21 10.78
N MET A 115 -1.94 4.24 9.80
CA MET A 115 -2.14 4.96 8.53
C MET A 115 -3.28 4.39 7.68
N MET A 116 -3.43 3.05 7.66
CA MET A 116 -4.34 2.37 6.74
C MET A 116 -5.70 2.02 7.35
N LEU A 117 -5.78 1.85 8.68
CA LEU A 117 -6.98 1.38 9.38
C LEU A 117 -7.60 2.42 10.32
N ASP A 118 -6.90 3.52 10.64
CA ASP A 118 -7.52 4.61 11.39
C ASP A 118 -8.44 5.45 10.49
N THR A 119 -9.67 5.63 10.95
CA THR A 119 -10.71 6.39 10.24
C THR A 119 -10.50 7.90 10.33
N ARG A 120 -9.67 8.37 11.25
CA ARG A 120 -9.45 9.81 11.48
C ARG A 120 -8.56 10.48 10.41
N GLY A 121 -7.74 9.69 9.71
CA GLY A 121 -6.81 10.18 8.68
C GLY A 121 -5.72 11.11 9.24
N GLY A 122 -4.74 11.45 8.39
CA GLY A 122 -3.78 12.53 8.66
C GLY A 122 -2.72 12.24 9.73
N ILE A 123 -1.91 11.20 9.55
CA ILE A 123 -0.81 10.88 10.48
C ILE A 123 0.53 11.15 9.82
N ARG A 124 1.34 12.01 10.46
CA ARG A 124 2.76 12.14 10.15
C ARG A 124 3.50 11.02 10.86
N LEU A 125 4.32 10.27 10.13
CA LEU A 125 5.19 9.27 10.75
C LEU A 125 6.19 9.95 11.69
N ASP A 126 6.33 9.41 12.90
CA ASP A 126 7.30 9.88 13.87
C ASP A 126 8.73 9.64 13.31
N ALA A 127 9.67 10.54 13.63
CA ALA A 127 11.05 10.47 13.16
C ALA A 127 11.76 9.11 13.37
N PRO A 128 11.60 8.38 14.50
CA PRO A 128 12.21 7.05 14.66
C PRO A 128 11.57 5.99 13.76
N THR A 129 10.26 6.09 13.51
CA THR A 129 9.55 5.17 12.61
C THR A 129 9.88 5.46 11.16
N SER A 130 10.00 6.73 10.77
CA SER A 130 10.48 7.10 9.43
C SER A 130 11.94 6.66 9.23
N THR A 131 12.78 6.79 10.25
CA THR A 131 14.16 6.28 10.22
C THR A 131 14.17 4.76 10.13
N THR A 132 13.28 4.03 10.80
CA THR A 132 13.18 2.57 10.67
C THR A 132 12.65 2.13 9.31
N CYS A 133 11.67 2.83 8.72
CA CYS A 133 11.26 2.63 7.32
C CYS A 133 12.43 2.82 6.37
N CYS A 134 13.15 3.93 6.53
CA CYS A 134 14.30 4.26 5.69
C CYS A 134 15.45 3.29 5.93
N CYS A 135 15.80 2.93 7.17
CA CYS A 135 16.92 2.07 7.51
C CYS A 135 16.62 0.57 7.29
N GLY A 136 15.37 0.13 7.38
CA GLY A 136 14.96 -1.25 7.09
C GLY A 136 14.92 -1.54 5.58
N LEU A 137 14.52 -0.55 4.77
CA LEU A 137 14.61 -0.63 3.29
C LEU A 137 16.00 -0.24 2.77
N TRP A 138 16.73 0.61 3.50
CA TRP A 138 18.05 1.14 3.15
C TRP A 138 18.94 1.11 4.39
N GLY A 139 19.52 -0.06 4.72
CA GLY A 139 20.45 -0.21 5.85
C GLY A 139 21.52 0.90 5.89
N ALA A 140 22.24 1.01 7.02
CA ALA A 140 23.29 2.00 7.29
C ALA A 140 24.38 2.18 6.18
N GLY A 141 24.36 1.36 5.12
CA GLY A 141 25.04 1.54 3.84
C GLY A 141 24.29 2.33 2.74
N ALA A 142 23.26 3.13 3.05
CA ALA A 142 22.48 3.91 2.07
C ALA A 142 23.30 4.84 1.16
N ARG A 143 24.51 5.24 1.58
CA ARG A 143 25.46 5.97 0.70
C ARG A 143 26.19 5.08 -0.32
N ARG A 144 26.36 3.80 -0.03
CA ARG A 144 27.16 2.84 -0.82
C ARG A 144 26.28 2.04 -1.81
N LEU A 145 25.03 1.73 -1.44
CA LEU A 145 24.06 1.01 -2.28
C LEU A 145 23.39 1.87 -3.35
N ARG A 146 23.27 3.18 -3.14
CA ARG A 146 22.81 4.12 -4.18
C ARG A 146 23.67 4.06 -5.45
N ARG A 147 24.93 3.58 -5.38
CA ARG A 147 25.79 3.37 -6.56
C ARG A 147 25.66 2.00 -7.22
N ARG A 148 25.08 1.00 -6.54
CA ARG A 148 25.07 -0.40 -6.99
C ARG A 148 23.75 -0.84 -7.62
N GLU A 149 22.60 -0.51 -7.02
CA GLU A 149 21.28 -0.94 -7.52
C GLU A 149 20.59 0.10 -8.39
N TRP A 150 20.88 1.39 -8.16
CA TRP A 150 20.54 2.47 -9.06
C TRP A 150 21.84 3.11 -9.56
N PRO A 151 22.65 2.40 -10.38
CA PRO A 151 23.85 3.01 -10.92
C PRO A 151 23.41 4.32 -11.60
N ALA A 152 24.10 5.41 -11.30
CA ALA A 152 23.90 6.69 -11.97
C ALA A 152 24.24 6.52 -13.46
N ARG A 153 23.36 5.89 -14.24
CA ARG A 153 23.32 5.90 -15.69
C ARG A 153 22.17 6.80 -16.12
N ALA A 154 22.31 8.06 -15.76
CA ALA A 154 21.91 9.13 -16.63
C ALA A 154 23.08 10.11 -16.58
N SER A 155 24.04 9.91 -17.48
CA SER A 155 24.81 11.02 -18.00
C SER A 155 23.79 11.97 -18.63
N CYS A 156 23.18 12.84 -17.81
CA CYS A 156 22.54 14.04 -18.32
C CYS A 156 23.63 14.78 -19.10
N PRO A 157 23.46 15.07 -20.39
CA PRO A 157 24.38 15.97 -21.06
C PRO A 157 24.37 17.28 -20.28
N ALA A 158 25.57 17.75 -19.93
CA ALA A 158 25.74 19.02 -19.24
C ALA A 158 24.92 20.09 -19.97
N VAL A 159 23.99 20.73 -19.26
CA VAL A 159 23.38 21.97 -19.72
C VAL A 159 24.53 22.96 -19.84
N VAL A 160 24.99 23.19 -21.07
CA VAL A 160 25.97 24.22 -21.40
C VAL A 160 25.32 25.56 -21.01
N PRO A 161 25.91 26.35 -20.10
CA PRO A 161 25.40 27.69 -19.84
C PRO A 161 25.55 28.50 -21.13
N ARG A 162 24.42 28.97 -21.69
CA ARG A 162 24.44 29.95 -22.77
C ARG A 162 25.10 31.20 -22.21
N THR A 163 26.33 31.47 -22.64
CA THR A 163 26.93 32.79 -22.54
C THR A 163 26.11 33.73 -23.42
N SER A 164 25.56 34.77 -22.80
CA SER A 164 24.97 35.90 -23.48
C SER A 164 26.06 36.72 -24.17
N GLU A 165 26.01 36.78 -25.49
CA GLU A 165 26.48 37.90 -26.31
C GLU A 165 25.28 38.47 -27.07
#